data_AF-A0A7G9W819-F1
#
_entry.id   AF-A0A7G9W819-F1
#
_cell.length_a   1.000
_cell.length_b   1.000
_cell.length_c   1.000
_cell.angle_alpha   90.00
_cell.angle_beta   90.00
_cell.angle_gamma   90.00
#
_symmetry.space_group_name_H-M   'P 1'
#
loop_
_entity.id
_entity.type
_entity.pdbx_description
1 polymer ?
#
loop_
_entity_poly.entity_id
_entity_poly.type
_entity_poly.pdbx_seq_one_letter_code
_entity_poly.pdbx_strand_id
1 'polypeptide(L)'
;MENKLKKYRFKRAIFQFVAFAVGYELYSWLGSGNDFLRFLSGGLFSFITIEIYYTYILKKNPKVLDKEKHLENDERIKIIKEKAANSTLVVILVLLVGSYISALIMQLEDLHFYLSILIGFIVILNKISRYYWNSKI
;
A
#
# COMPACT_ATOMS: atom_id res chain seq x y z
N MET A 1 -14.83 -19.61 14.50
CA MET A 1 -13.98 -18.40 14.37
C MET A 1 -13.30 -18.32 13.01
N GLU A 2 -12.82 -19.43 12.46
CA GLU A 2 -12.23 -19.52 11.12
C GLU A 2 -13.12 -18.94 9.99
N ASN A 3 -14.43 -19.19 10.03
CA ASN A 3 -15.40 -18.59 9.11
C ASN A 3 -15.47 -17.06 9.18
N LYS A 4 -15.19 -16.44 10.34
CA LYS A 4 -15.14 -14.97 10.45
C LYS A 4 -13.88 -14.41 9.78
N LEU A 5 -12.76 -15.14 9.84
CA LEU A 5 -11.49 -14.77 9.22
C LEU A 5 -11.53 -14.92 7.70
N LYS A 6 -12.10 -16.01 7.18
CA LYS A 6 -12.37 -16.19 5.74
C LYS A 6 -13.28 -15.08 5.20
N LYS A 7 -14.35 -14.75 5.92
CA LYS A 7 -15.27 -13.65 5.57
C LYS A 7 -14.57 -12.28 5.59
N TYR A 8 -13.62 -12.06 6.49
CA TYR A 8 -12.80 -10.85 6.52
C TYR A 8 -11.87 -10.74 5.31
N ARG A 9 -11.12 -11.81 4.99
CA ARG A 9 -10.22 -11.86 3.81
C ARG A 9 -11.00 -11.64 2.51
N PHE A 10 -12.17 -12.26 2.39
CA PHE A 10 -13.05 -12.08 1.25
C PHE A 10 -13.56 -10.63 1.12
N LYS A 11 -14.02 -10.03 2.22
CA LYS A 11 -14.45 -8.61 2.22
C LYS A 11 -13.30 -7.67 1.87
N ARG A 12 -12.09 -7.93 2.37
CA ARG A 12 -10.90 -7.14 2.04
C ARG A 12 -10.58 -7.19 0.56
N ALA A 13 -10.64 -8.38 -0.06
CA ALA A 13 -10.42 -8.54 -1.50
C ALA A 13 -11.46 -7.79 -2.34
N ILE A 14 -12.75 -7.84 -1.95
CA ILE A 14 -13.80 -7.05 -2.62
C ILE A 14 -13.52 -5.55 -2.48
N PHE A 15 -13.18 -5.09 -1.28
CA PHE A 15 -12.91 -3.67 -1.03
C PHE A 15 -11.70 -3.18 -1.84
N GLN A 16 -10.67 -4.02 -1.98
CA GLN A 16 -9.52 -3.77 -2.85
C GLN A 16 -9.91 -3.56 -4.30
N PHE A 17 -10.74 -4.47 -4.82
CA PHE A 17 -11.15 -4.44 -6.22
C PHE A 17 -12.00 -3.20 -6.51
N VAL A 18 -12.93 -2.87 -5.62
CA VAL A 18 -13.76 -1.66 -5.73
C VAL A 18 -12.88 -0.40 -5.64
N ALA A 19 -11.97 -0.33 -4.67
CA ALA A 19 -11.09 0.82 -4.53
C ALA A 19 -10.16 0.98 -5.74
N PHE A 20 -9.70 -0.12 -6.34
CA PHE A 20 -8.94 -0.09 -7.58
C PHE A 20 -9.77 0.51 -8.73
N ALA A 21 -10.99 0.01 -8.95
CA ALA A 21 -11.87 0.51 -10.00
C ALA A 21 -12.18 2.01 -9.82
N VAL A 22 -12.43 2.44 -8.58
CA VAL A 22 -12.66 3.84 -8.25
C VAL A 22 -11.44 4.71 -8.56
N GLY A 23 -10.23 4.29 -8.17
CA GLY A 23 -9.01 5.04 -8.47
C GLY A 23 -8.68 5.10 -9.97
N TYR A 24 -9.02 4.05 -10.71
CA TYR A 24 -8.87 3.96 -12.15
C TYR A 24 -9.79 4.94 -12.89
N GLU A 25 -11.06 5.00 -12.49
CA GLU A 25 -12.05 5.92 -13.08
C GLU A 25 -11.81 7.37 -12.69
N LEU A 26 -11.44 7.65 -11.42
CA LEU A 26 -11.09 8.99 -10.97
C LEU A 26 -9.97 9.60 -11.81
N TYR A 27 -8.96 8.80 -12.17
CA TYR A 27 -7.88 9.27 -13.02
C TYR A 27 -8.33 9.49 -14.47
N SER A 28 -9.25 8.67 -14.98
CA SER A 28 -9.84 8.87 -16.30
C SER A 28 -10.59 10.19 -16.39
N TRP A 29 -11.29 10.60 -15.32
CA TRP A 29 -12.04 11.85 -15.28
C TRP A 29 -11.13 13.09 -15.23
N LEU A 30 -9.87 12.93 -14.81
CA LEU A 30 -8.87 14.00 -14.84
C LEU A 30 -8.31 14.27 -16.26
N GLY A 31 -8.85 13.62 -17.30
CA GLY A 31 -8.54 13.92 -18.70
C GLY A 31 -7.23 13.33 -19.21
N SER A 32 -6.57 12.46 -18.44
CA SER A 32 -5.33 11.80 -18.84
C SER A 32 -5.62 10.49 -19.57
N GLY A 33 -5.20 10.42 -20.85
CA GLY A 33 -5.34 9.23 -21.70
C GLY A 33 -4.25 8.17 -21.50
N ASN A 34 -3.36 8.32 -20.52
CA ASN A 34 -2.29 7.35 -20.29
C ASN A 34 -2.79 6.17 -19.45
N ASP A 35 -3.01 5.03 -20.11
CA ASP A 35 -3.51 3.80 -19.49
C ASP A 35 -2.60 3.25 -18.39
N PHE A 36 -1.28 3.45 -18.50
CA PHE A 36 -0.33 3.03 -17.47
C PHE A 36 -0.52 3.85 -16.18
N LEU A 37 -0.72 5.16 -16.31
CA LEU A 37 -0.97 6.03 -15.16
C LEU A 37 -2.36 5.81 -14.54
N ARG A 38 -3.37 5.48 -15.36
CA ARG A 38 -4.70 5.04 -14.87
C ARG A 38 -4.59 3.79 -14.01
N PHE A 39 -3.86 2.78 -14.49
CA PHE A 39 -3.64 1.54 -13.75
C PHE A 39 -2.92 1.78 -12.42
N LEU A 40 -1.87 2.63 -12.43
CA LEU A 40 -1.15 3.02 -11.21
C LEU A 40 -2.05 3.77 -10.22
N SER A 41 -2.90 4.68 -10.69
CA SER A 41 -3.87 5.39 -9.86
C SER A 41 -4.80 4.42 -9.15
N GLY A 42 -5.37 3.46 -9.88
CA GLY A 42 -6.19 2.39 -9.30
C GLY A 42 -5.42 1.60 -8.25
N GLY A 43 -4.17 1.23 -8.53
CA GLY A 43 -3.30 0.51 -7.60
C GLY A 43 -3.07 1.28 -6.29
N LEU A 44 -2.75 2.57 -6.38
CA LEU A 44 -2.53 3.45 -5.23
C LEU A 44 -3.80 3.61 -4.40
N PHE A 45 -4.95 3.83 -5.04
CA PHE A 45 -6.24 3.98 -4.36
C PHE A 45 -6.64 2.69 -3.63
N SER A 46 -6.43 1.54 -4.26
CA SER A 46 -6.64 0.23 -3.64
C SER A 46 -5.77 0.06 -2.39
N PHE A 47 -4.49 0.43 -2.49
CA PHE A 47 -3.54 0.34 -1.40
C PHE A 47 -3.94 1.22 -0.19
N ILE A 48 -4.24 2.50 -0.43
CA ILE A 48 -4.64 3.44 0.63
C ILE A 48 -5.93 2.97 1.32
N THR A 49 -6.91 2.53 0.54
CA THR A 49 -8.22 2.15 1.09
C THR A 49 -8.13 0.88 1.94
N ILE A 50 -7.24 -0.06 1.61
CA ILE A 50 -6.93 -1.21 2.46
C ILE A 50 -6.41 -0.78 3.81
N GLU A 51 -5.43 0.13 3.84
CA GLU A 51 -4.78 0.54 5.09
C GLU A 51 -5.78 1.24 6.01
N ILE A 52 -6.67 2.05 5.44
CA ILE A 52 -7.80 2.66 6.16
C ILE A 52 -8.75 1.58 6.69
N TYR A 53 -9.13 0.61 5.85
CA TYR A 53 -10.03 -0.47 6.22
C TYR A 53 -9.44 -1.38 7.31
N TYR A 54 -8.14 -1.67 7.23
CA TYR A 54 -7.39 -2.44 8.22
C TYR A 54 -7.39 -1.71 9.57
N THR A 55 -7.08 -0.42 9.56
CA THR A 55 -7.09 0.43 10.75
C THR A 55 -8.48 0.53 11.38
N TYR A 56 -9.53 0.66 10.56
CA TYR A 56 -10.92 0.67 11.03
C TYR A 56 -11.30 -0.65 11.74
N ILE A 57 -10.92 -1.79 11.18
CA ILE A 57 -11.26 -3.09 11.76
C ILE A 57 -10.45 -3.38 13.03
N LEU A 58 -9.19 -2.94 13.08
CA LEU A 58 -8.40 -2.97 14.31
C LEU A 58 -9.09 -2.25 15.46
N LYS A 59 -9.64 -1.06 15.18
CA LYS A 59 -10.38 -0.27 16.19
C LYS A 59 -11.70 -0.93 16.60
N LYS A 60 -12.40 -1.59 15.66
CA LYS A 60 -13.74 -2.14 15.90
C LYS A 60 -13.74 -3.54 16.50
N ASN A 61 -12.73 -4.37 16.22
CA ASN A 61 -12.69 -5.78 16.63
C ASN A 61 -11.29 -6.22 17.11
N PRO A 62 -10.81 -5.71 18.26
CA PRO A 62 -9.48 -6.03 18.77
C PRO A 62 -9.26 -7.54 18.99
N LYS A 63 -10.30 -8.27 19.41
CA LYS A 63 -10.25 -9.72 19.71
C LYS A 63 -10.10 -10.64 18.49
N VAL A 64 -10.31 -10.12 17.26
CA VAL A 64 -10.07 -10.90 16.02
C VAL A 64 -8.56 -11.05 15.77
N LEU A 65 -7.76 -10.12 16.30
CA LEU A 65 -6.30 -10.13 16.21
C LEU A 65 -5.63 -10.99 17.28
N ASP A 66 -6.26 -11.20 18.45
CA ASP A 66 -5.64 -11.95 19.55
C ASP A 66 -5.39 -13.42 19.20
N LYS A 67 -6.17 -14.01 18.28
CA LYS A 67 -5.92 -15.38 17.78
C LYS A 67 -4.96 -15.47 16.60
N GLU A 68 -4.71 -14.38 15.87
CA GLU A 68 -3.56 -14.29 14.95
C GLU A 68 -2.27 -14.12 15.78
N LYS A 69 -2.30 -13.26 16.80
CA LYS A 69 -1.16 -12.96 17.71
C LYS A 69 -0.76 -14.07 18.68
N HIS A 70 -1.60 -15.07 18.93
CA HIS A 70 -1.29 -16.18 19.86
C HIS A 70 -0.59 -17.37 19.21
N LEU A 71 -0.48 -17.40 17.88
CA LEU A 71 0.39 -18.35 17.15
C LEU A 71 1.82 -17.81 16.94
N GLU A 72 2.08 -16.54 17.27
CA GLU A 72 3.33 -15.80 16.96
C GLU A 72 4.01 -15.26 18.23
N ASN A 73 4.19 -16.07 19.28
CA ASN A 73 4.68 -15.55 20.55
C ASN A 73 6.22 -15.38 20.69
N ASP A 74 7.00 -15.63 19.64
CA ASP A 74 8.40 -15.16 19.52
C ASP A 74 8.63 -14.18 18.35
N GLU A 75 7.61 -13.92 17.52
CA GLU A 75 7.73 -13.07 16.32
C GLU A 75 7.28 -11.62 16.53
N ARG A 76 6.72 -11.26 17.69
CA ARG A 76 6.12 -9.94 17.93
C ARG A 76 7.06 -8.76 17.68
N ILE A 77 8.33 -8.85 18.10
CA ILE A 77 9.30 -7.76 17.87
C ILE A 77 9.66 -7.67 16.38
N LYS A 78 9.77 -8.81 15.69
CA LYS A 78 10.06 -8.89 14.26
C LYS A 78 8.90 -8.32 13.43
N ILE A 79 7.67 -8.67 13.78
CA ILE A 79 6.44 -8.18 13.13
C ILE A 79 6.20 -6.70 13.39
N ILE A 80 6.49 -6.20 14.61
CA ILE A 80 6.40 -4.76 14.90
C ILE A 80 7.43 -3.99 14.07
N LYS A 81 8.67 -4.49 13.96
CA LYS A 81 9.71 -3.87 13.12
C LYS A 81 9.34 -3.92 11.63
N GLU A 82 8.80 -5.03 11.15
CA GLU A 82 8.38 -5.19 9.76
C GLU A 82 7.17 -4.31 9.43
N LYS A 83 6.17 -4.24 10.32
CA LYS A 83 5.03 -3.32 10.18
C LYS A 83 5.48 -1.87 10.24
N ALA A 84 6.38 -1.51 11.15
CA ALA A 84 6.93 -0.15 11.22
C ALA A 84 7.69 0.19 9.93
N ALA A 85 8.57 -0.69 9.45
CA ALA A 85 9.32 -0.48 8.21
C ALA A 85 8.39 -0.35 6.99
N ASN A 86 7.35 -1.16 6.90
CA ASN A 86 6.33 -1.04 5.85
C ASN A 86 5.55 0.27 5.97
N SER A 87 5.10 0.65 7.16
CA SER A 87 4.39 1.92 7.37
C SER A 87 5.28 3.12 7.04
N THR A 88 6.56 3.11 7.43
CA THR A 88 7.53 4.14 7.07
C THR A 88 7.73 4.22 5.57
N LEU A 89 7.86 3.08 4.89
CA LEU A 89 7.99 3.04 3.44
C LEU A 89 6.75 3.60 2.74
N VAL A 90 5.55 3.30 3.24
CA VAL A 90 4.30 3.86 2.73
C VAL A 90 4.27 5.37 2.89
N VAL A 91 4.62 5.90 4.06
CA VAL A 91 4.67 7.35 4.30
C VAL A 91 5.68 8.03 3.36
N ILE A 92 6.86 7.44 3.19
CA ILE A 92 7.89 7.95 2.26
C ILE A 92 7.38 7.95 0.82
N LEU A 93 6.74 6.86 0.38
CA LEU A 93 6.18 6.79 -0.97
C LEU A 93 5.06 7.81 -1.17
N VAL A 94 4.19 8.03 -0.19
CA VAL A 94 3.14 9.05 -0.25
C VAL A 94 3.74 10.45 -0.40
N LEU A 95 4.78 10.77 0.39
CA LEU A 95 5.47 12.05 0.28
C LEU A 95 6.13 12.22 -1.10
N LEU A 96 6.84 11.20 -1.59
CA LEU A 96 7.52 11.26 -2.89
C LEU A 96 6.54 11.36 -4.06
N VAL A 97 5.43 10.62 -4.01
CA VAL A 97 4.37 10.71 -5.03
C VAL A 97 3.69 12.09 -4.96
N GLY A 98 3.45 12.62 -3.76
CA GLY A 98 2.96 13.99 -3.59
C GLY A 98 3.90 15.02 -4.21
N SER A 99 5.20 14.94 -3.91
CA SER A 99 6.23 15.80 -4.50
C SER A 99 6.33 15.64 -6.01
N TYR A 100 6.17 14.43 -6.54
CA TYR A 100 6.17 14.16 -7.97
C TYR A 100 4.99 14.86 -8.67
N ILE A 101 3.78 14.75 -8.08
CA ILE A 101 2.58 15.42 -8.59
C ILE A 101 2.76 16.94 -8.54
N SER A 102 3.29 17.48 -7.44
CA SER A 102 3.58 18.91 -7.33
C SER A 102 4.59 19.38 -8.38
N ALA A 103 5.67 18.63 -8.61
CA ALA A 103 6.67 18.94 -9.62
C ALA A 103 6.08 18.91 -11.04
N LEU A 104 5.16 17.98 -11.31
CA LEU A 104 4.44 17.88 -12.58
C LEU A 104 3.53 19.09 -12.82
N ILE A 105 2.77 19.51 -11.81
CA ILE A 105 1.91 20.71 -11.87
C ILE A 105 2.75 21.98 -12.09
N MET A 106 3.91 22.06 -11.44
CA MET A 106 4.83 23.20 -11.55
C MET A 106 5.71 23.17 -12.81
N GLN A 107 5.53 22.17 -13.69
CA GLN A 107 6.33 21.99 -14.92
C GLN A 107 7.84 21.92 -14.67
N LEU A 108 8.26 21.36 -13.53
CA LEU A 108 9.66 21.16 -13.20
C LEU A 108 10.15 19.85 -13.83
N GLU A 109 10.61 19.93 -15.07
CA GLU A 109 10.90 18.75 -15.91
C GLU A 109 11.96 17.82 -15.30
N ASP A 110 13.10 18.39 -14.91
CA ASP A 110 14.18 17.62 -14.28
C ASP A 110 13.74 16.99 -12.95
N LEU A 111 12.99 17.73 -12.14
CA LEU A 111 12.63 17.31 -10.80
C LEU A 111 11.66 16.12 -10.80
N HIS A 112 10.62 16.15 -11.65
CA HIS A 112 9.70 15.02 -11.74
C HIS A 112 10.38 13.79 -12.37
N PHE A 113 11.34 13.97 -13.28
CA PHE A 113 12.17 12.89 -13.80
C PHE A 113 12.99 12.23 -12.67
N TYR A 114 13.74 13.00 -11.88
CA TYR A 114 14.52 12.46 -10.75
C TYR A 114 13.64 11.79 -9.69
N LEU A 115 12.47 12.37 -9.38
CA LEU A 115 11.52 11.78 -8.45
C LEU A 115 10.97 10.45 -8.95
N SER A 116 10.70 10.32 -10.26
CA SER A 116 10.24 9.05 -10.85
C SER A 116 11.28 7.93 -10.71
N ILE A 117 12.56 8.24 -10.95
CA ILE A 117 13.67 7.30 -10.78
C ILE A 117 13.79 6.90 -9.31
N LEU A 118 13.73 7.86 -8.39
CA LEU A 118 13.86 7.61 -6.96
C LEU A 118 12.73 6.73 -6.42
N ILE A 119 11.49 6.99 -6.83
CA ILE A 119 10.32 6.14 -6.50
C ILE A 119 10.54 4.72 -7.01
N GLY A 120 10.93 4.56 -8.28
CA GLY A 120 11.21 3.26 -8.88
C GLY A 120 12.30 2.50 -8.13
N PHE A 121 13.39 3.19 -7.79
CA PHE A 121 14.52 2.63 -7.04
C PHE A 121 14.11 2.13 -5.66
N ILE A 122 13.34 2.92 -4.89
CA ILE A 122 12.86 2.54 -3.55
C ILE A 122 11.93 1.31 -3.63
N VAL A 123 11.06 1.25 -4.64
CA VAL A 123 10.17 0.09 -4.84
C VAL A 123 10.98 -1.17 -5.17
N ILE A 124 11.98 -1.08 -6.04
CA ILE A 124 12.88 -2.19 -6.38
C ILE A 124 13.65 -2.65 -5.14
N LEU A 125 14.27 -1.73 -4.40
CA LEU A 125 14.99 -2.07 -3.17
C LEU A 125 14.10 -2.75 -2.14
N ASN A 126 12.87 -2.29 -1.97
CA ASN A 126 11.92 -2.93 -1.07
C ASN A 126 11.56 -4.35 -1.52
N LYS A 127 11.39 -4.56 -2.83
CA LYS A 127 11.10 -5.88 -3.40
C LYS A 127 12.26 -6.85 -3.21
N ILE A 128 13.50 -6.38 -3.44
CA ILE A 128 14.74 -7.15 -3.20
C ILE A 128 14.87 -7.48 -1.70
N SER A 129 14.66 -6.49 -0.84
CA SER A 129 14.73 -6.65 0.62
C SER A 129 13.74 -7.72 1.09
N ARG A 130 12.47 -7.63 0.67
CA ARG A 130 11.45 -8.64 1.00
C ARG A 130 11.80 -10.02 0.47
N TYR A 131 12.30 -10.11 -0.76
CA TYR A 131 12.72 -11.39 -1.33
C TYR A 131 13.85 -12.02 -0.51
N TYR A 132 14.87 -11.24 -0.16
CA TYR A 132 15.99 -11.69 0.66
C TYR A 132 15.52 -12.18 2.04
N TRP A 133 14.67 -11.40 2.73
CA TRP A 133 14.19 -11.77 4.06
C TRP A 133 13.24 -12.97 4.04
N ASN A 134 12.38 -13.11 3.02
CA ASN A 134 11.52 -14.29 2.88
C ASN A 134 12.29 -15.57 2.53
N SER A 135 13.46 -15.46 1.92
CA SER A 135 14.31 -16.63 1.59
C SER A 135 15.11 -17.16 2.78
N LYS A 136 15.19 -16.38 3.87
CA LYS A 136 15.99 -16.67 5.07
C LYS A 136 15.15 -17.14 6.27
N ILE A 137 13.81 -17.13 6.12
CA ILE A 137 12.80 -17.55 7.10
C ILE A 137 12.20 -18.86 6.58
#